data_AF-A0A3C1TB94-F1
#
_entry.id   AF-A0A3C1TB94-F1
#
_cell.length_a   1.000
_cell.length_b   1.000
_cell.length_c   1.000
_cell.angle_alpha   90.00
_cell.angle_beta   90.00
_cell.angle_gamma   90.00
#
_symmetry.space_group_name_H-M   'P 1'
#
loop_
_entity.id
_entity.type
_entity.pdbx_description
1 polymer ?
#
loop_
_entity_poly.entity_id
_entity_poly.type
_entity_poly.pdbx_seq_one_letter_code
_entity_poly.pdbx_strand_id
1 'polypeptide(L)'
;MPLPKIDSLKILSQSSPDSGSFLSDAADWANVLVAAFAFFFSIYTYHSQRKKDRENNLETQKQQEKNIRLQWYKDVVISPRVDKLNHFFNQLHTLRNQITTPDLDNDTKIELIDFCKNELSSLRKEFIDFILPINAVLYEKIKQELDNLIDSLTQTIDNDTLKLNNPVVYEAHINSHIVKTYTNVFTFVFSYEGN
;
A
#
# COMPACT_ATOMS: atom_id res chain seq x y z
N MET A 1 -104.30 -1.16 59.82
CA MET A 1 -103.98 -0.28 58.66
C MET A 1 -103.81 1.14 59.17
N PRO A 2 -102.88 1.96 58.63
CA PRO A 2 -101.90 1.67 57.58
C PRO A 2 -100.41 1.89 58.00
N LEU A 3 -99.50 1.40 57.14
CA LEU A 3 -98.09 1.81 56.98
C LEU A 3 -98.02 3.15 56.20
N PRO A 4 -96.88 3.87 55.98
CA PRO A 4 -95.47 3.44 55.89
C PRO A 4 -94.55 4.25 56.86
N LYS A 5 -93.21 4.38 56.73
CA LYS A 5 -92.21 4.06 55.68
C LYS A 5 -90.84 3.72 56.33
N ILE A 6 -89.81 3.53 55.51
CA ILE A 6 -88.40 3.30 55.83
C ILE A 6 -87.56 4.32 55.04
N ASP A 7 -86.50 4.86 55.65
CA ASP A 7 -85.26 5.29 54.97
C ASP A 7 -84.10 5.08 55.97
N SER A 8 -83.21 4.10 55.80
CA SER A 8 -82.23 3.87 54.72
C SER A 8 -80.88 4.57 55.00
N LEU A 9 -79.95 3.78 55.55
CA LEU A 9 -78.58 4.14 55.94
C LEU A 9 -77.61 3.95 54.76
N LYS A 10 -76.51 4.71 54.76
CA LYS A 10 -75.44 4.78 53.72
C LYS A 10 -75.96 5.47 52.44
N ILE A 11 -75.16 6.29 51.74
CA ILE A 11 -73.75 6.09 51.38
C ILE A 11 -72.95 7.41 51.50
N LEU A 12 -71.79 7.35 52.18
CA LEU A 12 -70.72 8.32 51.98
C LEU A 12 -69.99 7.96 50.68
N SER A 13 -70.29 8.70 49.61
CA SER A 13 -69.56 8.64 48.34
C SER A 13 -68.84 9.97 48.14
N GLN A 14 -67.64 10.11 48.69
CA GLN A 14 -66.72 11.17 48.27
C GLN A 14 -66.16 10.81 46.89
N SER A 15 -66.84 11.28 45.84
CA SER A 15 -66.30 11.28 44.48
C SER A 15 -65.31 12.42 44.34
N SER A 16 -64.01 12.12 44.43
CA SER A 16 -62.95 13.04 43.99
C SER A 16 -63.01 13.21 42.47
N PRO A 17 -62.99 14.44 41.92
CA PRO A 17 -63.13 14.66 40.48
C PRO A 17 -61.81 14.50 39.71
N ASP A 18 -61.88 13.77 38.59
CA ASP A 18 -61.17 13.98 37.31
C ASP A 18 -59.76 14.58 37.34
N SER A 19 -58.83 13.92 38.05
CA SER A 19 -57.39 14.15 37.90
C SER A 19 -56.67 13.01 37.14
N GLY A 20 -57.35 11.87 36.92
CA GLY A 20 -56.74 10.64 36.40
C GLY A 20 -56.71 10.53 34.87
N SER A 21 -57.71 11.06 34.16
CA SER A 21 -57.81 10.96 32.70
C SER A 21 -56.69 11.72 32.01
N PHE A 22 -56.54 13.02 32.29
CA PHE A 22 -55.53 13.87 31.64
C PHE A 22 -54.09 13.41 31.85
N LEU A 23 -53.76 12.85 33.01
CA LEU A 23 -52.42 12.29 33.27
C LEU A 23 -52.21 10.94 32.56
N SER A 24 -53.25 10.10 32.47
CA SER A 24 -53.19 8.85 31.70
C SER A 24 -53.04 9.14 30.21
N ASP A 25 -53.89 9.98 29.65
CA ASP A 25 -53.86 10.37 28.24
C ASP A 25 -52.50 11.00 27.88
N ALA A 26 -51.99 11.92 28.70
CA ALA A 26 -50.68 12.53 28.48
C ALA A 26 -49.52 11.52 28.57
N ALA A 27 -49.61 10.53 29.46
CA ALA A 27 -48.60 9.47 29.56
C ALA A 27 -48.64 8.52 28.35
N ASP A 28 -49.82 8.17 27.85
CA ASP A 28 -49.98 7.33 26.66
C ASP A 28 -49.50 8.06 25.40
N TRP A 29 -49.82 9.34 25.23
CA TRP A 29 -49.26 10.17 24.17
C TRP A 29 -47.73 10.32 24.27
N ALA A 30 -47.18 10.44 25.48
CA ALA A 30 -45.72 10.46 25.70
C ALA A 30 -45.07 9.12 25.32
N ASN A 31 -45.67 7.99 25.68
CA ASN A 31 -45.19 6.66 25.30
C ASN A 31 -45.19 6.46 23.77
N VAL A 32 -46.23 6.91 23.07
CA VAL A 32 -46.30 6.90 21.60
C VAL A 32 -45.19 7.78 20.98
N LEU A 33 -44.95 8.96 21.53
CA LEU A 33 -43.85 9.84 21.10
C LEU A 33 -42.47 9.22 21.32
N VAL A 34 -42.22 8.62 22.48
CA VAL A 34 -40.96 7.92 22.79
C VAL A 34 -40.75 6.74 21.84
N ALA A 35 -41.79 5.96 21.56
CA ALA A 35 -41.72 4.86 20.60
C ALA A 35 -41.42 5.36 19.17
N ALA A 36 -42.04 6.47 18.74
CA ALA A 36 -41.79 7.08 17.44
C ALA A 36 -40.32 7.58 17.30
N PHE A 37 -39.78 8.23 18.33
CA PHE A 37 -38.37 8.62 18.35
C PHE A 37 -37.44 7.41 18.34
N ALA A 38 -37.70 6.39 19.15
CA ALA A 38 -36.91 5.15 19.18
C ALA A 38 -36.89 4.46 17.81
N PHE A 39 -38.04 4.39 17.13
CA PHE A 39 -38.14 3.84 15.77
C PHE A 39 -37.37 4.68 14.74
N PHE A 40 -37.48 6.02 14.80
CA PHE A 40 -36.70 6.92 13.94
C PHE A 40 -35.19 6.76 14.15
N PHE A 41 -34.72 6.72 15.41
CA PHE A 41 -33.31 6.48 15.72
C PHE A 41 -32.83 5.10 15.24
N SER A 42 -33.68 4.07 15.33
CA SER A 42 -33.38 2.72 14.82
C SER A 42 -33.17 2.74 13.29
N ILE A 43 -34.06 3.39 12.53
CA ILE A 43 -33.90 3.57 11.08
C ILE A 43 -32.64 4.38 10.75
N TYR A 44 -32.41 5.49 11.46
CA TYR A 44 -31.26 6.37 11.24
C TYR A 44 -29.92 5.65 11.49
N THR A 45 -29.80 4.93 12.60
CA THR A 45 -28.59 4.18 12.95
C THR A 45 -28.35 3.03 11.98
N TYR A 46 -29.38 2.28 11.59
CA TYR A 46 -29.28 1.26 10.54
C TYR A 46 -28.80 1.83 9.20
N HIS A 47 -29.34 2.96 8.75
CA HIS A 47 -28.90 3.60 7.50
C HIS A 47 -27.47 4.16 7.56
N SER A 48 -27.04 4.63 8.73
CA SER A 48 -25.68 5.13 8.97
C SER A 48 -24.66 4.00 9.03
N GLN A 49 -24.97 2.92 9.77
CA GLN A 49 -24.16 1.70 9.84
C GLN A 49 -24.00 1.08 8.45
N ARG A 50 -25.09 0.87 7.70
CA ARG A 50 -25.05 0.27 6.36
C ARG A 50 -24.19 1.05 5.35
N LYS A 51 -24.01 2.37 5.51
CA LYS A 51 -23.05 3.15 4.72
C LYS A 51 -21.61 2.86 5.16
N LYS A 52 -21.33 2.98 6.47
CA LYS A 52 -20.01 2.70 7.05
C LYS A 52 -19.54 1.27 6.76
N ASP A 53 -20.43 0.28 6.89
CA ASP A 53 -20.11 -1.12 6.61
C ASP A 53 -19.74 -1.32 5.13
N ARG A 54 -20.39 -0.60 4.21
CA ARG A 54 -20.03 -0.66 2.78
C ARG A 54 -18.66 -0.03 2.52
N GLU A 55 -18.36 1.10 3.15
CA GLU A 55 -17.07 1.78 3.05
C GLU A 55 -15.94 0.92 3.65
N ASN A 56 -16.12 0.46 4.89
CA ASN A 56 -15.20 -0.45 5.59
C ASN A 56 -14.93 -1.75 4.80
N ASN A 57 -15.96 -2.36 4.19
CA ASN A 57 -15.79 -3.56 3.38
C ASN A 57 -14.98 -3.28 2.10
N LEU A 58 -15.19 -2.12 1.45
CA LEU A 58 -14.41 -1.72 0.26
C LEU A 58 -12.94 -1.40 0.61
N GLU A 59 -12.69 -0.76 1.75
CA GLU A 59 -11.33 -0.52 2.25
C GLU A 59 -10.63 -1.83 2.63
N THR A 60 -11.34 -2.73 3.33
CA THR A 60 -10.84 -4.06 3.69
C THR A 60 -10.48 -4.87 2.44
N GLN A 61 -11.31 -4.88 1.41
CA GLN A 61 -11.02 -5.56 0.14
C GLN A 61 -9.78 -4.98 -0.55
N LYS A 62 -9.67 -3.65 -0.67
CA LYS A 62 -8.47 -3.00 -1.22
C LYS A 62 -7.21 -3.35 -0.41
N GLN A 63 -7.31 -3.41 0.91
CA GLN A 63 -6.17 -3.74 1.76
C GLN A 63 -5.79 -5.23 1.66
N GLN A 64 -6.76 -6.13 1.49
CA GLN A 64 -6.53 -7.54 1.16
C GLN A 64 -5.83 -7.69 -0.20
N GLU A 65 -6.28 -6.99 -1.25
CA GLU A 65 -5.63 -6.99 -2.56
C GLU A 65 -4.17 -6.51 -2.48
N LYS A 66 -3.90 -5.40 -1.78
CA LYS A 66 -2.54 -4.91 -1.54
C LYS A 66 -1.68 -5.94 -0.80
N ASN A 67 -2.21 -6.55 0.25
CA ASN A 67 -1.49 -7.58 1.02
C ASN A 67 -1.16 -8.81 0.16
N ILE A 68 -2.08 -9.25 -0.71
CA ILE A 68 -1.86 -10.36 -1.65
C ILE A 68 -0.77 -9.99 -2.67
N ARG A 69 -0.83 -8.80 -3.28
CA ARG A 69 0.23 -8.32 -4.20
C ARG A 69 1.59 -8.22 -3.53
N LEU A 70 1.64 -7.69 -2.31
CA LEU A 70 2.85 -7.58 -1.51
C LEU A 70 3.42 -8.96 -1.14
N GLN A 71 2.56 -9.93 -0.83
CA GLN A 71 2.99 -11.30 -0.57
C GLN A 71 3.54 -11.96 -1.86
N TRP A 72 2.83 -11.87 -2.98
CA TRP A 72 3.34 -12.36 -4.27
C TRP A 72 4.66 -11.71 -4.66
N TYR A 73 4.84 -10.41 -4.40
CA TYR A 73 6.11 -9.73 -4.60
C TYR A 73 7.25 -10.32 -3.76
N LYS A 74 7.00 -10.58 -2.47
CA LYS A 74 7.98 -11.21 -1.57
C LYS A 74 8.33 -12.63 -2.02
N ASP A 75 7.33 -13.42 -2.37
CA ASP A 75 7.47 -14.85 -2.67
C ASP A 75 8.02 -15.11 -4.09
N VAL A 76 7.70 -14.27 -5.08
CA VAL A 76 8.08 -14.45 -6.50
C VAL A 76 9.33 -13.64 -6.90
N VAL A 77 9.54 -12.47 -6.31
CA VAL A 77 10.64 -11.55 -6.68
C VAL A 77 11.72 -11.49 -5.59
N ILE A 78 11.36 -11.13 -4.35
CA ILE A 78 12.39 -10.90 -3.31
C ILE A 78 13.10 -12.20 -2.94
N SER A 79 12.36 -13.16 -2.36
CA SER A 79 12.96 -14.34 -1.74
C SER A 79 13.75 -15.25 -2.69
N PRO A 80 13.37 -15.46 -3.97
CA PRO A 80 14.11 -16.35 -4.86
C PRO A 80 15.14 -15.65 -5.76
N ARG A 81 15.14 -14.31 -5.87
CA ARG A 81 15.89 -13.60 -6.94
C ARG A 81 16.69 -12.36 -6.50
N VAL A 82 16.62 -11.91 -5.25
CA VAL A 82 17.52 -10.83 -4.77
C VAL A 82 18.99 -11.19 -4.91
N ASP A 83 19.36 -12.47 -4.82
CA ASP A 83 20.72 -12.92 -5.08
C ASP A 83 21.19 -12.64 -6.52
N LYS A 84 20.26 -12.59 -7.50
CA LYS A 84 20.57 -12.21 -8.89
C LYS A 84 20.86 -10.72 -9.03
N LEU A 85 20.13 -9.89 -8.26
CA LEU A 85 20.42 -8.46 -8.15
C LEU A 85 21.83 -8.25 -7.55
N ASN A 86 22.12 -8.90 -6.42
CA ASN A 86 23.44 -8.84 -5.79
C ASN A 86 24.56 -9.36 -6.72
N HIS A 87 24.29 -10.44 -7.46
CA HIS A 87 25.22 -10.99 -8.45
C HIS A 87 25.59 -9.96 -9.52
N PHE A 88 24.60 -9.32 -10.15
CA PHE A 88 24.82 -8.28 -11.16
C PHE A 88 25.73 -7.15 -10.66
N PHE A 89 25.47 -6.58 -9.49
CA PHE A 89 26.30 -5.51 -8.95
C PHE A 89 27.72 -5.99 -8.59
N ASN A 90 27.85 -7.21 -8.05
CA ASN A 90 29.16 -7.82 -7.83
C ASN A 90 29.94 -8.02 -9.15
N GLN A 91 29.28 -8.41 -10.24
CA GLN A 91 29.92 -8.51 -11.56
C GLN A 91 30.37 -7.15 -12.08
N LEU A 92 29.57 -6.09 -11.95
CA LEU A 92 29.99 -4.73 -12.32
C LEU A 92 31.20 -4.25 -11.52
N HIS A 93 31.34 -4.60 -10.23
CA HIS A 93 32.56 -4.29 -9.47
C HIS A 93 33.82 -5.01 -10.00
N THR A 94 33.68 -6.10 -10.77
CA THR A 94 34.84 -6.76 -11.41
C THR A 94 35.43 -5.99 -12.60
N LEU A 95 34.71 -5.01 -13.18
CA LEU A 95 35.19 -4.15 -14.26
C LEU A 95 36.55 -3.51 -13.93
N ARG A 96 36.77 -3.14 -12.65
CA ARG A 96 38.03 -2.60 -12.16
C ARG A 96 39.24 -3.50 -12.44
N ASN A 97 39.06 -4.82 -12.41
CA ASN A 97 40.13 -5.78 -12.61
C ASN A 97 40.50 -5.93 -14.10
N GLN A 98 39.61 -5.50 -15.00
CA GLN A 98 39.79 -5.56 -16.45
C GLN A 98 40.41 -4.25 -16.97
N ILE A 99 40.06 -3.10 -16.35
CA ILE A 99 40.66 -1.79 -16.64
C ILE A 99 42.04 -1.67 -15.97
N THR A 100 43.06 -2.24 -16.62
CA THR A 100 44.45 -2.28 -16.11
C THR A 100 45.38 -1.23 -16.74
N THR A 101 45.04 -0.73 -17.93
CA THR A 101 45.82 0.29 -18.65
C THR A 101 45.13 1.67 -18.60
N PRO A 102 45.90 2.78 -18.63
CA PRO A 102 45.32 4.13 -18.62
C PRO A 102 44.55 4.46 -19.89
N ASP A 103 45.00 3.90 -21.02
CA ASP A 103 44.38 3.98 -22.33
C ASP A 103 43.94 2.55 -22.69
N LEU A 104 42.65 2.34 -22.94
CA LEU A 104 42.07 1.07 -23.38
C LEU A 104 42.02 1.06 -24.91
N ASP A 105 42.38 -0.05 -25.53
CA ASP A 105 42.13 -0.24 -26.96
C ASP A 105 40.62 -0.38 -27.23
N ASN A 106 40.23 -0.11 -28.47
CA ASN A 106 38.81 -0.10 -28.83
C ASN A 106 38.15 -1.48 -28.73
N ASP A 107 38.89 -2.57 -28.92
CA ASP A 107 38.33 -3.92 -28.84
C ASP A 107 38.02 -4.25 -27.37
N THR A 108 38.96 -3.98 -26.45
CA THR A 108 38.72 -4.09 -24.99
C THR A 108 37.59 -3.19 -24.51
N LYS A 109 37.46 -1.96 -25.03
CA LYS A 109 36.29 -1.09 -24.71
C LYS A 109 34.97 -1.74 -25.12
N ILE A 110 34.90 -2.29 -26.34
CA ILE A 110 33.71 -2.96 -26.85
C ILE A 110 33.38 -4.19 -25.98
N GLU A 111 34.37 -5.00 -25.62
CA GLU A 111 34.19 -6.15 -24.72
C GLU A 111 33.63 -5.74 -23.35
N LEU A 112 34.17 -4.67 -22.73
CA LEU A 112 33.68 -4.13 -21.45
C LEU A 112 32.23 -3.62 -21.54
N ILE A 113 31.91 -2.91 -22.61
CA ILE A 113 30.57 -2.35 -22.86
C ILE A 113 29.57 -3.48 -23.11
N ASP A 114 29.93 -4.49 -23.89
CA ASP A 114 29.04 -5.62 -24.18
C ASP A 114 28.92 -6.56 -22.98
N PHE A 115 29.94 -6.72 -22.15
CA PHE A 115 29.83 -7.36 -20.82
C PHE A 115 28.77 -6.64 -19.95
N CYS A 116 28.84 -5.32 -19.83
CA CYS A 116 27.86 -4.52 -19.08
C CYS A 116 26.42 -4.72 -19.59
N LYS A 117 26.22 -4.71 -20.91
CA LYS A 117 24.91 -4.95 -21.55
C LYS A 117 24.42 -6.39 -21.37
N ASN A 118 25.32 -7.37 -21.43
CA ASN A 118 24.99 -8.79 -21.27
C ASN A 118 24.56 -9.10 -19.82
N GLU A 119 25.27 -8.55 -18.83
CA GLU A 119 24.89 -8.65 -17.42
C GLU A 119 23.53 -7.98 -17.15
N LEU A 120 23.25 -6.80 -17.73
CA LEU A 120 21.93 -6.18 -17.64
C LEU A 120 20.84 -7.03 -18.32
N SER A 121 21.13 -7.60 -19.49
CA SER A 121 20.22 -8.50 -20.22
C SER A 121 19.90 -9.77 -19.43
N SER A 122 20.88 -10.28 -18.67
CA SER A 122 20.70 -11.39 -17.73
C SER A 122 19.81 -10.98 -16.56
N LEU A 123 20.14 -9.88 -15.86
CA LEU A 123 19.35 -9.37 -14.74
C LEU A 123 17.90 -9.06 -15.12
N ARG A 124 17.67 -8.49 -16.31
CA ARG A 124 16.32 -8.25 -16.84
C ARG A 124 15.48 -9.52 -16.86
N LYS A 125 15.99 -10.57 -17.51
CA LYS A 125 15.32 -11.87 -17.66
C LYS A 125 15.18 -12.62 -16.34
N GLU A 126 16.17 -12.52 -15.45
CA GLU A 126 16.20 -13.30 -14.20
C GLU A 126 15.51 -12.62 -13.02
N PHE A 127 15.32 -11.30 -13.03
CA PHE A 127 14.75 -10.53 -11.93
C PHE A 127 13.66 -9.55 -12.38
N ILE A 128 13.99 -8.63 -13.30
CA ILE A 128 13.14 -7.45 -13.58
C ILE A 128 11.83 -7.86 -14.26
N ASP A 129 11.86 -8.79 -15.22
CA ASP A 129 10.68 -9.25 -15.95
C ASP A 129 9.65 -9.95 -15.04
N PHE A 130 10.05 -10.45 -13.86
CA PHE A 130 9.13 -10.99 -12.84
C PHE A 130 8.40 -9.89 -12.05
N ILE A 131 8.86 -8.64 -12.10
CA ILE A 131 8.21 -7.48 -11.48
C ILE A 131 7.05 -6.97 -12.35
N LEU A 132 7.18 -7.04 -13.67
CA LEU A 132 6.19 -6.56 -14.65
C LEU A 132 4.74 -7.05 -14.36
N PRO A 133 4.46 -8.35 -14.14
CA PRO A 133 3.09 -8.82 -13.85
C PRO A 133 2.57 -8.39 -12.47
N ILE A 134 3.42 -7.89 -11.58
CA ILE A 134 3.05 -7.50 -10.20
C ILE A 134 2.84 -5.98 -10.13
N ASN A 135 3.80 -5.18 -10.61
CA ASN A 135 3.70 -3.73 -10.68
C ASN A 135 4.55 -3.16 -11.83
N ALA A 136 3.88 -2.69 -12.89
CA ALA A 136 4.51 -2.10 -14.06
C ALA A 136 5.25 -0.77 -13.79
N VAL A 137 4.84 0.00 -12.76
CA VAL A 137 5.50 1.27 -12.39
C VAL A 137 6.84 1.00 -11.70
N LEU A 138 6.92 -0.04 -10.86
CA LEU A 138 8.14 -0.50 -10.23
C LEU A 138 9.09 -1.12 -11.25
N TYR A 139 8.57 -1.91 -12.19
CA TYR A 139 9.30 -2.43 -13.35
C TYR A 139 9.99 -1.30 -14.13
N GLU A 140 9.23 -0.30 -14.60
CA GLU A 140 9.80 0.81 -15.39
C GLU A 140 10.81 1.64 -14.59
N LYS A 141 10.58 1.90 -13.30
CA LYS A 141 11.55 2.60 -12.43
C LYS A 141 12.88 1.86 -12.31
N ILE A 142 12.85 0.55 -12.02
CA ILE A 142 14.06 -0.26 -11.85
C ILE A 142 14.79 -0.40 -13.20
N LYS A 143 14.05 -0.66 -14.27
CA LYS A 143 14.57 -0.71 -15.65
C LYS A 143 15.26 0.60 -16.02
N GLN A 144 14.58 1.75 -15.88
CA GLN A 144 15.15 3.05 -16.22
C GLN A 144 16.41 3.38 -15.41
N GLU A 145 16.44 3.08 -14.11
CA GLU A 145 17.60 3.34 -13.25
C GLU A 145 18.83 2.49 -13.65
N LEU A 146 18.61 1.26 -14.08
CA LEU A 146 19.67 0.35 -14.55
C LEU A 146 20.12 0.68 -15.98
N ASP A 147 19.20 1.09 -16.85
CA ASP A 147 19.52 1.55 -18.21
C ASP A 147 20.39 2.81 -18.15
N ASN A 148 20.00 3.79 -17.31
CA ASN A 148 20.80 4.98 -17.02
C ASN A 148 22.20 4.65 -16.48
N LEU A 149 22.34 3.59 -15.67
CA LEU A 149 23.65 3.12 -15.19
C LEU A 149 24.50 2.60 -16.35
N ILE A 150 23.98 1.68 -17.17
CA ILE A 150 24.75 1.11 -18.29
C ILE A 150 25.09 2.17 -19.34
N ASP A 151 24.21 3.13 -19.61
CA ASP A 151 24.50 4.28 -20.47
C ASP A 151 25.62 5.16 -19.88
N SER A 152 25.57 5.45 -18.57
CA SER A 152 26.63 6.20 -17.87
C SER A 152 27.97 5.47 -17.90
N LEU A 153 27.98 4.15 -17.69
CA LEU A 153 29.18 3.32 -17.77
C LEU A 153 29.73 3.27 -19.19
N THR A 154 28.87 3.11 -20.20
CA THR A 154 29.25 3.10 -21.63
C THR A 154 29.91 4.43 -22.01
N GLN A 155 29.28 5.56 -21.68
CA GLN A 155 29.85 6.90 -21.92
C GLN A 155 31.16 7.14 -21.17
N THR A 156 31.33 6.51 -19.99
CA THR A 156 32.55 6.64 -19.19
C THR A 156 33.70 5.80 -19.76
N ILE A 157 33.43 4.58 -20.23
CA ILE A 157 34.41 3.65 -20.83
C ILE A 157 34.86 4.14 -22.22
N ASP A 158 33.96 4.72 -23.00
CA ASP A 158 34.28 5.23 -24.34
C ASP A 158 35.12 6.54 -24.31
N ASN A 159 35.06 7.27 -23.19
CA ASN A 159 35.70 8.59 -23.05
C ASN A 159 37.21 8.51 -22.72
N ASP A 160 38.04 8.59 -23.77
CA ASP A 160 39.51 8.63 -23.70
C ASP A 160 40.11 9.73 -22.81
N THR A 161 39.35 10.77 -22.44
CA THR A 161 39.86 11.81 -21.52
C THR A 161 39.88 11.35 -20.06
N LEU A 162 39.11 10.30 -19.73
CA LEU A 162 39.04 9.73 -18.38
C LEU A 162 40.04 8.58 -18.26
N LYS A 163 41.14 8.82 -17.53
CA LYS A 163 42.14 7.78 -17.23
C LYS A 163 41.61 6.83 -16.15
N LEU A 164 40.74 5.91 -16.54
CA LEU A 164 39.99 5.02 -15.64
C LEU A 164 40.87 4.06 -14.80
N ASN A 165 42.13 3.86 -15.18
CA ASN A 165 43.13 3.18 -14.33
C ASN A 165 43.41 3.93 -13.01
N ASN A 166 43.24 5.26 -12.97
CA ASN A 166 43.40 6.02 -11.73
C ASN A 166 42.27 5.66 -10.75
N PRO A 167 42.57 5.10 -9.56
CA PRO A 167 41.55 4.67 -8.61
C PRO A 167 40.57 5.77 -8.22
N VAL A 168 41.01 7.04 -8.16
CA VAL A 168 40.14 8.18 -7.80
C VAL A 168 39.15 8.50 -8.92
N VAL A 169 39.57 8.37 -10.18
CA VAL A 169 38.71 8.60 -11.36
C VAL A 169 37.73 7.45 -11.52
N TYR A 170 38.18 6.20 -11.37
CA TYR A 170 37.32 5.02 -11.34
C TYR A 170 36.26 5.13 -10.24
N GLU A 171 36.66 5.49 -9.03
CA GLU A 171 35.74 5.62 -7.89
C GLU A 171 34.69 6.71 -8.15
N ALA A 172 35.12 7.85 -8.68
CA ALA A 172 34.24 8.99 -8.96
C ALA A 172 33.24 8.74 -10.10
N HIS A 173 33.65 8.09 -11.19
CA HIS A 173 32.84 7.98 -12.42
C HIS A 173 32.19 6.61 -12.64
N ILE A 174 32.76 5.52 -12.10
CA ILE A 174 32.21 4.16 -12.23
C ILE A 174 31.63 3.70 -10.90
N ASN A 175 32.45 3.62 -9.84
CA ASN A 175 32.00 2.98 -8.60
C ASN A 175 30.88 3.76 -7.90
N SER A 176 30.95 5.09 -7.88
CA SER A 176 29.90 5.94 -7.30
C SER A 176 28.54 5.75 -7.98
N HIS A 177 28.52 5.57 -9.30
CA HIS A 177 27.31 5.32 -10.08
C HIS A 177 26.74 3.92 -9.75
N ILE A 178 27.61 2.88 -9.73
CA ILE A 178 27.22 1.51 -9.35
C ILE A 178 26.60 1.49 -7.94
N VAL A 179 27.26 2.09 -6.94
CA VAL A 179 26.79 2.13 -5.54
C VAL A 179 25.49 2.94 -5.38
N LYS A 180 25.37 4.07 -6.10
CA LYS A 180 24.15 4.89 -6.10
C LYS A 180 22.97 4.12 -6.71
N THR A 181 23.15 3.52 -7.89
CA THR A 181 22.11 2.73 -8.56
C THR A 181 21.75 1.48 -7.74
N TYR A 182 22.71 0.81 -7.11
CA TYR A 182 22.43 -0.28 -6.16
C TYR A 182 21.50 0.19 -5.03
N THR A 183 21.86 1.31 -4.38
CA THR A 183 21.07 1.89 -3.28
C THR A 183 19.66 2.28 -3.75
N ASN A 184 19.53 2.89 -4.92
CA ASN A 184 18.23 3.29 -5.49
C ASN A 184 17.36 2.09 -5.83
N VAL A 185 17.89 1.10 -6.55
CA VAL A 185 17.15 -0.12 -6.94
C VAL A 185 16.77 -0.92 -5.70
N PHE A 186 17.67 -1.10 -4.73
CA PHE A 186 17.36 -1.75 -3.45
C PHE A 186 16.26 -0.98 -2.70
N THR A 187 16.31 0.35 -2.67
CA THR A 187 15.24 1.17 -2.08
C THR A 187 13.91 0.92 -2.78
N PHE A 188 13.85 0.96 -4.12
CA PHE A 188 12.62 0.71 -4.87
C PHE A 188 12.05 -0.70 -4.65
N VAL A 189 12.92 -1.71 -4.58
CA VAL A 189 12.55 -3.11 -4.30
C VAL A 189 11.96 -3.24 -2.90
N PHE A 190 12.65 -2.76 -1.87
CA PHE A 190 12.24 -2.96 -0.48
C PHE A 190 11.20 -1.95 0.03
N SER A 191 10.98 -0.83 -0.66
CA SER A 191 9.91 0.14 -0.36
C SER A 191 8.58 -0.17 -1.06
N TYR A 192 8.41 -1.36 -1.65
CA TYR A 192 7.14 -1.74 -2.29
C TYR A 192 6.09 -2.15 -1.25
N GLU A 193 4.92 -1.50 -1.29
CA GLU A 193 3.83 -1.68 -0.30
C GLU A 193 2.58 -2.39 -0.86
N GLY A 194 2.68 -3.07 -2.01
CA GLY A 194 1.53 -3.77 -2.62
C GLY A 194 0.58 -2.88 -3.44
N ASN A 195 0.95 -1.61 -3.68
CA ASN A 195 0.20 -0.68 -4.54
C ASN A 195 0.15 -1.17 -6.00
#